data_AF-A0A2A4WQ63-F1
#
_entry.id   AF-A0A2A4WQ63-F1
#
_cell.length_a   1.000
_cell.length_b   1.000
_cell.length_c   1.000
_cell.angle_alpha   90.00
_cell.angle_beta   90.00
_cell.angle_gamma   90.00
#
_symmetry.space_group_name_H-M   'P 1'
#
loop_
_entity.id
_entity.type
_entity.pdbx_description
1 polymer ?
#
loop_
_entity_poly.entity_id
_entity_poly.type
_entity_poly.pdbx_seq_one_letter_code
_entity_poly.pdbx_strand_id
1 'polypeptide(L)' 'MARGKSGRVVLEIDPELKRQLYASLENRQETMKEWFIKEAESLIYGDKKPSLADASDKQSRKTNKGGGGK' A
#
# COMPACT_ATOMS: atom_id res chain seq x y z
N MET A 1 24.39 -15.90 -4.08
CA MET A 1 24.13 -14.71 -4.93
C MET A 1 25.14 -13.64 -4.57
N ALA A 2 26.12 -13.38 -5.44
CA ALA A 2 27.12 -12.35 -5.23
C ALA A 2 26.47 -10.98 -5.33
N ARG A 3 25.96 -10.45 -4.22
CA ARG A 3 25.56 -9.04 -4.14
C ARG A 3 26.86 -8.24 -4.09
N GLY A 4 27.31 -7.75 -5.26
CA GLY A 4 28.39 -6.78 -5.29
C GLY A 4 28.05 -5.61 -4.36
N LYS A 5 29.05 -4.94 -3.78
CA LYS A 5 28.86 -3.81 -2.83
C LYS A 5 28.12 -2.60 -3.44
N SER A 6 27.76 -2.65 -4.73
CA SER A 6 27.06 -1.56 -5.42
C SER A 6 25.55 -1.63 -5.19
N GLY A 7 24.96 -0.53 -4.72
CA GLY A 7 23.50 -0.36 -4.61
C GLY A 7 22.81 0.09 -5.91
N ARG A 8 23.47 -0.05 -7.07
CA ARG A 8 22.89 0.36 -8.36
C ARG A 8 21.84 -0.66 -8.80
N VAL A 9 20.63 -0.18 -9.08
CA VAL A 9 19.55 -0.95 -9.68
C VAL A 9 19.32 -0.43 -11.10
N VAL A 10 19.30 -1.33 -12.09
CA VAL A 10 18.91 -1.02 -13.47
C VAL A 10 17.61 -1.77 -13.74
N LEU A 11 16.60 -1.06 -14.23
CA LEU A 11 15.28 -1.61 -14.51
C LEU A 11 14.94 -1.33 -15.97
N GLU A 12 14.43 -2.35 -16.65
CA GLU A 12 13.74 -2.19 -17.92
C GLU A 12 12.23 -2.20 -17.65
N ILE A 13 11.55 -1.17 -18.13
CA ILE A 13 10.10 -1.03 -18.02
C ILE A 13 9.56 -0.55 -19.36
N ASP A 14 8.26 -0.73 -19.55
CA ASP A 14 7.57 -0.22 -20.72
C ASP A 14 7.78 1.30 -20.87
N PRO A 15 8.10 1.80 -22.09
CA PRO A 15 8.36 3.22 -22.30
C PRO A 15 7.15 4.11 -22.03
N GLU A 16 5.93 3.62 -22.22
CA GLU A 16 4.71 4.35 -21.87
C GLU A 16 4.51 4.44 -20.37
N LEU A 17 4.73 3.33 -19.64
CA LEU A 17 4.72 3.34 -18.18
C LEU A 17 5.73 4.35 -17.62
N LYS A 18 6.96 4.39 -18.18
CA LYS A 18 7.97 5.38 -17.81
C LYS A 18 7.44 6.81 -17.99
N ARG A 19 6.83 7.14 -19.14
CA ARG A 19 6.28 8.48 -19.40
C ARG A 19 5.20 8.85 -18.39
N GLN A 20 4.26 7.94 -18.12
CA GLN A 20 3.17 8.17 -17.17
C GLN A 20 3.68 8.38 -15.73
N LEU A 21 4.72 7.64 -15.33
CA LEU A 21 5.40 7.85 -14.05
C LEU A 21 5.98 9.25 -13.96
N TYR A 22 6.76 9.69 -14.95
CA TYR A 22 7.32 11.04 -14.94
C TYR A 22 6.23 12.12 -14.87
N ALA A 23 5.18 12.02 -15.69
CA ALA A 23 4.07 12.98 -15.66
C ALA A 23 3.37 13.03 -14.29
N SER A 24 3.20 11.88 -13.64
CA SER A 24 2.58 11.80 -12.31
C SER A 24 3.48 12.39 -11.22
N LEU A 25 4.79 12.23 -11.37
CA LEU A 25 5.80 12.73 -10.44
C LEU A 25 5.99 14.25 -10.55
N GLU A 26 5.91 14.81 -11.76
CA GLU A 26 5.93 16.26 -11.99
C GLU A 26 4.80 16.96 -11.23
N ASN A 27 3.59 16.40 -11.25
CA ASN A 27 2.45 16.93 -10.49
C ASN A 27 2.67 16.91 -8.96
N ARG A 28 3.54 16.03 -8.47
CA ARG A 28 3.87 15.87 -7.04
C ARG A 28 5.15 16.60 -6.65
N GLN A 29 5.83 17.26 -7.60
CA GLN A 29 7.17 17.84 -7.42
C GLN A 29 8.17 16.86 -6.79
N GLU A 30 8.06 15.58 -7.12
CA GLU A 30 8.91 14.50 -6.58
C GLU A 30 9.75 13.92 -7.72
N THR A 31 11.02 13.58 -7.49
CA THR A 31 11.83 12.93 -8.53
C THR A 31 11.60 11.42 -8.57
N MET A 32 11.88 10.78 -9.72
CA MET A 32 11.78 9.32 -9.86
C MET A 32 12.65 8.56 -8.85
N LYS A 33 13.82 9.12 -8.50
CA LYS A 33 14.70 8.55 -7.48
C LYS A 33 14.06 8.58 -6.10
N GLU A 34 13.54 9.74 -5.70
CA GLU A 34 12.92 9.92 -4.37
C GLU A 34 11.70 9.03 -4.21
N TRP A 35 10.82 9.04 -5.21
CA TRP A 35 9.65 8.15 -5.25
C TRP A 35 10.05 6.68 -5.16
N PHE A 36 11.03 6.24 -5.96
CA PHE A 36 11.44 4.84 -5.97
C PHE A 36 12.02 4.39 -4.64
N ILE A 37 12.91 5.20 -4.03
CA ILE A 37 13.50 4.88 -2.73
C ILE A 37 12.41 4.82 -1.66
N LYS A 38 11.51 5.80 -1.64
CA LYS A 38 10.40 5.88 -0.68
C LYS A 38 9.45 4.68 -0.79
N GLU A 39 9.04 4.31 -2.01
CA GLU A 39 8.19 3.14 -2.22
C GLU A 39 8.92 1.83 -1.86
N ALA A 40 10.22 1.72 -2.18
CA ALA A 40 11.03 0.57 -1.80
C ALA A 40 11.20 0.47 -0.28
N GLU A 41 11.45 1.58 0.41
CA GLU A 41 11.53 1.66 1.86
C GLU A 41 10.17 1.37 2.50
N SER A 42 9.07 1.86 1.95
CA SER A 42 7.73 1.49 2.42
C SER A 42 7.50 -0.03 2.25
N LEU A 43 7.83 -0.60 1.10
CA LEU A 43 7.68 -2.04 0.88
C LEU A 43 8.47 -2.89 1.88
N ILE A 44 9.68 -2.45 2.26
CA ILE A 44 10.59 -3.20 3.14
C ILE A 44 10.36 -2.92 4.63
N TYR A 45 10.15 -1.65 4.99
CA TYR A 45 10.22 -1.16 6.36
C TYR A 45 8.87 -0.68 6.93
N GLY A 46 7.82 -0.47 6.13
CA GLY A 46 6.50 -0.11 6.67
C GLY A 46 5.37 0.02 5.64
N ASP A 47 4.19 -0.57 5.81
CA ASP A 47 3.66 -1.32 6.94
C ASP A 47 2.44 -2.14 6.45
N LYS A 48 2.16 -3.22 7.18
CA LYS A 48 0.84 -3.83 7.27
C LYS A 48 -0.22 -2.73 7.32
N LYS A 49 -0.92 -2.45 6.22
CA LYS A 49 -2.25 -1.86 6.39
C LYS A 49 -3.04 -2.89 7.20
N PRO A 50 -3.50 -2.64 8.44
CA PRO A 50 -4.69 -3.33 8.88
C PRO A 50 -5.74 -2.95 7.83
N SER A 51 -6.07 -3.89 6.95
CA SER A 51 -7.18 -3.70 6.05
C SER A 51 -8.33 -3.18 6.89
N LEU A 52 -8.91 -2.06 6.50
CA LEU A 52 -10.18 -1.56 7.02
C LEU A 52 -11.37 -2.51 6.69
N ALA A 53 -11.08 -3.79 6.43
CA ALA A 53 -12.03 -4.84 6.07
C ALA A 53 -12.67 -5.52 7.29
N ASP A 54 -12.24 -5.20 8.52
CA ASP A 54 -12.83 -5.74 9.76
C ASP A 54 -13.84 -4.79 10.44
N ALA A 55 -14.37 -3.79 9.71
CA ALA A 55 -15.37 -2.85 10.26
C ALA A 55 -16.74 -2.92 9.55
N SER A 56 -17.15 -4.11 9.11
CA SER A 56 -18.54 -4.37 8.74
C SER A 56 -18.95 -5.84 8.96
N ASP A 57 -18.80 -6.33 10.19
CA ASP A 57 -19.79 -7.32 10.67
C ASP A 57 -20.95 -6.57 11.30
N LYS A 58 -22.11 -6.72 10.65
CA LYS A 58 -23.30 -5.93 10.89
C LYS A 58 -23.84 -6.17 12.29
N GLN A 59 -23.98 -5.07 13.01
CA GLN A 59 -25.02 -4.85 13.99
C GLN A 59 -26.41 -5.12 13.35
N SER A 60 -26.88 -6.36 13.38
CA SER A 60 -28.28 -6.70 13.14
C SER A 60 -28.66 -8.01 13.82
N ARG A 61 -29.14 -7.91 15.06
CA ARG A 61 -30.33 -8.60 15.59
C ARG A 61 -30.58 -8.11 17.03
N LYS A 62 -31.31 -7.01 17.14
CA LYS A 62 -32.09 -6.68 18.34
C LYS A 62 -33.50 -7.28 18.16
N THR A 63 -34.14 -7.58 19.29
CA THR A 63 -35.54 -8.02 19.52
C THR A 63 -35.76 -9.54 19.41
N ASN A 64 -36.13 -10.27 20.46
CA ASN A 64 -37.34 -10.14 21.32
C ASN A 64 -37.04 -10.74 22.72
N LYS A 65 -37.08 -10.03 23.86
CA LYS A 65 -38.19 -9.62 24.76
C LYS A 65 -39.08 -10.76 25.32
N GLY A 66 -38.93 -11.00 26.65
CA GLY A 66 -39.91 -11.61 27.59
C GLY A 66 -39.82 -13.14 27.73
N GLY A 67 -39.85 -13.79 28.90
CA GLY A 67 -40.15 -13.40 30.28
C GLY A 67 -40.82 -14.58 31.00
N GLY A 68 -40.49 -14.80 32.29
CA GLY A 68 -41.16 -15.73 33.22
C GLY A 68 -40.60 -17.16 33.20
N GLY A 69 -40.21 -17.81 34.30
CA GLY A 69 -40.59 -17.62 35.69
C GLY A 69 -41.28 -18.88 36.19
N LYS A 70 -40.50 -19.77 36.82
CA LYS A 70 -40.81 -20.64 37.99
C LYS A 70 -39.87 -21.84 38.02
#